data_AF-X1T9N7-F1
#
_entry.id   AF-X1T9N7-F1
#
_cell.length_a   1.000
_cell.length_b   1.000
_cell.length_c   1.000
_cell.angle_alpha   90.00
_cell.angle_beta   90.00
_cell.angle_gamma   90.00
#
_symmetry.space_group_name_H-M   'P 1'
#
loop_
_entity.id
_entity.type
_entity.pdbx_description
1 polymer ?
#
loop_
_entity_poly.entity_id
_entity_poly.type
_entity_poly.pdbx_seq_one_letter_code
_entity_poly.pdbx_strand_id
1 'polypeptide(L)'
;MNLPGIFSLWNQSKEFKEITKIIKGKLINKILLSGLRDSVRSFFIAALASKEEIKKSYLIITDSQENALKIYQDLDTFLNKSQNREENIFLFPSFDVLPYEDISSDPQIIQQRVNILKHLSANDQNKKRIILIADIKALLPKLASPQKFKKTSWKLKVEDVLKKEDFLKILLDQNYRSVEIVEEKGEFSSRGGIIDFFPVSSENPLRLELFGDQIESIT
;
A
#
# COMPACT_ATOMS: atom_id res chain seq x y z
N MET A 1 -19.10 5.40 -24.22
CA MET A 1 -20.13 5.62 -23.17
C MET A 1 -19.40 6.13 -21.94
N ASN A 2 -19.70 7.33 -21.45
CA ASN A 2 -18.92 7.93 -20.36
C ASN A 2 -19.33 7.29 -19.02
N LEU A 3 -18.37 6.64 -18.34
CA LEU A 3 -18.52 6.02 -17.02
C LEU A 3 -19.26 6.91 -15.97
N PRO A 4 -19.07 8.25 -15.94
CA PRO A 4 -19.86 9.14 -15.08
C PRO A 4 -21.38 9.03 -15.24
N GLY A 5 -21.88 8.78 -16.46
CA GLY A 5 -23.31 8.70 -16.74
C GLY A 5 -23.96 7.42 -16.21
N ILE A 6 -23.20 6.33 -16.09
CA ILE A 6 -23.70 5.07 -15.52
C ILE A 6 -23.81 5.20 -13.99
N PHE A 7 -22.86 5.90 -13.35
CA PHE A 7 -22.93 6.18 -11.91
C PHE A 7 -24.17 7.00 -11.53
N SER A 8 -24.57 7.97 -12.35
CA SER A 8 -25.76 8.78 -12.07
C SER A 8 -27.06 7.96 -12.13
N LEU A 9 -27.17 7.03 -13.07
CA LEU A 9 -28.30 6.10 -13.18
C LEU A 9 -28.33 5.13 -11.99
N TRP A 10 -27.20 4.54 -11.63
CA TRP A 10 -27.11 3.63 -10.48
C TRP A 10 -27.47 4.32 -9.16
N ASN A 11 -27.09 5.60 -9.02
CA ASN A 11 -27.45 6.41 -7.87
C ASN A 11 -28.95 6.68 -7.72
N GLN A 12 -29.75 6.44 -8.76
CA GLN A 12 -31.21 6.62 -8.72
C GLN A 12 -31.94 5.36 -8.24
N SER A 13 -31.32 4.17 -8.33
CA SER A 13 -31.88 2.89 -7.88
C SER A 13 -32.31 2.97 -6.41
N LYS A 14 -33.50 2.41 -6.13
CA LYS A 14 -34.06 2.37 -4.77
C LYS A 14 -33.22 1.46 -3.89
N GLU A 15 -32.84 0.30 -4.42
CA GLU A 15 -32.01 -0.72 -3.77
C GLU A 15 -30.66 -0.14 -3.37
N PHE A 16 -29.99 0.59 -4.27
CA PHE A 16 -28.71 1.20 -3.97
C PHE A 16 -28.80 2.29 -2.89
N LYS A 17 -29.87 3.09 -2.89
CA LYS A 17 -30.13 4.10 -1.86
C LYS A 17 -30.39 3.46 -0.49
N GLU A 18 -31.14 2.37 -0.43
CA GLU A 18 -31.39 1.63 0.80
C GLU A 18 -30.09 1.05 1.37
N ILE A 19 -29.28 0.40 0.54
CA ILE A 19 -27.98 -0.14 0.96
C ILE A 19 -27.05 0.98 1.46
N THR A 20 -27.00 2.10 0.73
CA THR A 20 -26.24 3.28 1.13
C THR A 20 -26.69 3.82 2.49
N LYS A 21 -28.00 3.87 2.75
CA LYS A 21 -28.58 4.29 4.04
C LYS A 21 -28.20 3.32 5.17
N ILE A 22 -28.20 2.02 4.89
CA ILE A 22 -27.78 0.99 5.86
C ILE A 22 -26.30 1.14 6.19
N ILE A 23 -25.42 1.28 5.20
CA ILE A 23 -23.96 1.44 5.39
C ILE A 23 -23.61 2.72 6.17
N LYS A 24 -24.43 3.78 6.00
CA LYS A 24 -24.35 5.03 6.78
C LYS A 24 -24.85 4.85 8.21
N GLY A 25 -25.91 4.04 8.40
CA GLY A 25 -26.46 3.73 9.71
C GLY A 25 -25.47 2.95 10.59
N LYS A 26 -25.48 3.20 11.90
CA LYS A 26 -24.62 2.49 12.88
C LYS A 26 -25.19 1.15 13.35
N LEU A 27 -26.36 0.73 12.86
CA LEU A 27 -27.15 -0.35 13.47
C LEU A 27 -26.87 -1.74 12.91
N ILE A 28 -26.19 -1.87 11.76
CA ILE A 28 -25.99 -3.17 11.10
C ILE A 28 -24.50 -3.41 10.84
N ASN A 29 -23.98 -4.51 11.38
CA ASN A 29 -22.57 -4.90 11.23
C ASN A 29 -22.33 -5.86 10.04
N LYS A 30 -23.38 -6.42 9.44
CA LYS A 30 -23.29 -7.40 8.35
C LYS A 30 -24.44 -7.24 7.37
N ILE A 31 -24.12 -7.20 6.08
CA ILE A 31 -25.08 -7.17 4.97
C ILE A 31 -24.70 -8.30 4.03
N LEU A 32 -25.69 -9.10 3.60
CA LEU A 32 -25.52 -10.07 2.52
C LEU A 32 -26.07 -9.47 1.24
N LEU A 33 -25.21 -9.31 0.24
CA LEU A 33 -25.59 -8.88 -1.11
C LEU A 33 -25.43 -10.06 -2.07
N SER A 34 -26.50 -10.40 -2.78
CA SER A 34 -26.52 -11.46 -3.79
C SER A 34 -26.86 -10.89 -5.16
N GLY A 35 -26.44 -11.58 -6.23
CA GLY A 35 -26.75 -11.18 -7.61
C GLY A 35 -25.72 -10.27 -8.28
N LEU A 36 -24.68 -9.82 -7.55
CA LEU A 36 -23.56 -9.06 -8.12
C LEU A 36 -22.56 -10.01 -8.79
N ARG A 37 -22.68 -10.17 -10.11
CA ARG A 37 -21.80 -11.00 -10.94
C ARG A 37 -20.68 -10.15 -11.57
N ASP A 38 -19.48 -10.71 -11.65
CA ASP A 38 -18.33 -10.14 -12.35
C ASP A 38 -18.09 -8.65 -12.04
N SER A 39 -17.87 -7.82 -13.06
CA SER A 39 -17.61 -6.39 -12.93
C SER A 39 -18.74 -5.58 -12.32
N VAL A 40 -19.96 -6.12 -12.18
CA VAL A 40 -21.05 -5.44 -11.46
C VAL A 40 -20.69 -5.29 -9.98
N ARG A 41 -19.93 -6.24 -9.41
CA ARG A 41 -19.42 -6.13 -8.04
C ARG A 41 -18.43 -4.98 -7.92
N SER A 42 -17.46 -4.92 -8.83
CA SER A 42 -16.46 -3.84 -8.89
C SER A 42 -17.13 -2.48 -9.12
N PHE A 43 -18.14 -2.42 -10.00
CA PHE A 43 -18.91 -1.21 -10.26
C PHE A 43 -19.71 -0.76 -9.03
N PHE A 44 -20.35 -1.69 -8.31
CA PHE A 44 -21.05 -1.38 -7.07
C PHE A 44 -20.10 -0.80 -6.00
N ILE A 45 -18.91 -1.38 -5.85
CA ILE A 45 -17.87 -0.88 -4.96
C ILE A 45 -17.40 0.52 -5.40
N ALA A 46 -17.14 0.72 -6.68
CA ALA A 46 -16.78 2.04 -7.22
C ALA A 46 -17.90 3.07 -7.00
N ALA A 47 -19.17 2.69 -7.14
CA ALA A 47 -20.30 3.57 -6.89
C ALA A 47 -20.36 3.97 -5.41
N LEU A 48 -20.14 3.03 -4.49
CA LEU A 48 -20.01 3.34 -3.05
C LEU A 48 -18.80 4.23 -2.76
N ALA A 49 -17.67 4.02 -3.44
CA ALA A 49 -16.46 4.84 -3.30
C ALA A 49 -16.63 6.26 -3.87
N SER A 50 -17.41 6.43 -4.92
CA SER A 50 -17.70 7.75 -5.51
C SER A 50 -18.57 8.63 -4.60
N LYS A 51 -19.27 8.06 -3.60
CA LYS A 51 -20.09 8.82 -2.66
C LYS A 51 -19.22 9.58 -1.67
N GLU A 52 -19.23 10.91 -1.78
CA GLU A 52 -18.48 11.81 -0.89
C GLU A 52 -18.93 11.71 0.58
N GLU A 53 -20.19 11.37 0.80
CA GLU A 53 -20.74 11.18 2.15
C GLU A 53 -20.17 9.94 2.85
N ILE A 54 -19.64 8.96 2.11
CA ILE A 54 -19.03 7.76 2.67
C ILE A 54 -17.52 7.94 2.61
N LYS A 55 -16.88 8.45 3.67
CA LYS A 55 -15.41 8.64 3.71
C LYS A 55 -14.63 7.44 4.27
N LYS A 56 -15.24 6.26 4.27
CA LYS A 56 -14.64 5.02 4.82
C LYS A 56 -13.70 4.38 3.79
N SER A 57 -12.57 3.85 4.27
CA SER A 57 -11.71 2.95 3.51
C SER A 57 -12.31 1.55 3.42
N TYR A 58 -11.97 0.82 2.37
CA TYR A 58 -12.49 -0.52 2.09
C TYR A 58 -11.35 -1.54 2.06
N LEU A 59 -11.58 -2.69 2.67
CA LEU A 59 -10.79 -3.91 2.47
C LEU A 59 -11.67 -4.91 1.71
N ILE A 60 -11.25 -5.28 0.51
CA ILE A 60 -11.93 -6.24 -0.35
C ILE A 60 -11.13 -7.52 -0.30
N ILE A 61 -11.76 -8.57 0.21
CA ILE A 61 -11.15 -9.90 0.36
C ILE A 61 -11.72 -10.81 -0.71
N THR A 62 -10.84 -11.43 -1.49
CA THR A 62 -11.20 -12.45 -2.49
C THR A 62 -10.68 -13.82 -2.09
N ASP A 63 -11.19 -14.85 -2.77
CA ASP A 63 -10.77 -16.24 -2.63
C ASP A 63 -9.46 -16.54 -3.38
N SER A 64 -9.13 -15.77 -4.41
CA SER A 64 -7.96 -15.96 -5.27
C SER A 64 -7.32 -14.65 -5.71
N GLN A 65 -6.02 -14.72 -6.06
CA GLN A 65 -5.27 -13.61 -6.66
C GLN A 65 -5.87 -13.16 -8.00
N GLU A 66 -6.35 -14.09 -8.83
CA GLU A 66 -6.96 -13.75 -10.11
C GLU A 66 -8.22 -12.88 -9.93
N ASN A 67 -9.08 -13.24 -8.98
CA ASN A 67 -10.26 -12.43 -8.66
C ASN A 67 -9.89 -11.08 -8.05
N ALA A 68 -8.83 -11.02 -7.22
CA ALA A 68 -8.31 -9.75 -6.69
C ALA A 68 -7.84 -8.84 -7.83
N LEU A 69 -7.09 -9.39 -8.79
CA LEU A 69 -6.57 -8.65 -9.93
C LEU A 69 -7.69 -8.14 -10.85
N LYS A 70 -8.71 -8.96 -11.14
CA LYS A 70 -9.89 -8.54 -11.92
C LYS A 70 -10.61 -7.36 -11.25
N ILE A 71 -10.86 -7.45 -9.95
CA ILE A 71 -11.50 -6.36 -9.20
C ILE A 71 -10.63 -5.10 -9.21
N TYR A 72 -9.31 -5.24 -9.06
CA TYR A 72 -8.38 -4.11 -9.13
C TYR A 72 -8.43 -3.40 -10.49
N GLN A 73 -8.36 -4.14 -11.60
CA GLN A 73 -8.41 -3.58 -12.96
C GLN A 73 -9.74 -2.88 -13.26
N ASP A 74 -10.86 -3.47 -12.82
CA ASP A 74 -12.17 -2.84 -12.94
C ASP A 74 -12.25 -1.54 -12.15
N LEU A 75 -11.81 -1.55 -10.88
CA LEU A 75 -11.86 -0.38 -10.01
C LEU A 75 -10.94 0.74 -10.50
N ASP A 76 -9.74 0.40 -10.96
CA ASP A 76 -8.83 1.36 -11.60
C ASP A 76 -9.49 2.02 -12.82
N THR A 77 -10.14 1.21 -13.67
CA THR A 77 -10.88 1.71 -14.82
C THR A 77 -12.04 2.62 -14.42
N PHE A 78 -12.81 2.26 -13.40
CA PHE A 78 -14.00 3.00 -12.98
C PHE A 78 -13.71 4.28 -12.21
N LEU A 79 -12.66 4.29 -11.38
CA LEU A 79 -12.37 5.41 -10.47
C LEU A 79 -11.31 6.36 -11.03
N ASN A 80 -10.18 5.85 -11.54
CA ASN A 80 -9.06 6.70 -11.95
C ASN A 80 -9.30 7.40 -13.29
N LYS A 81 -9.93 6.73 -14.26
CA LYS A 81 -10.24 7.33 -15.57
C LYS A 81 -11.44 8.28 -15.54
N SER A 82 -12.27 8.23 -14.51
CA SER A 82 -13.56 8.93 -14.49
C SER A 82 -13.50 10.31 -13.82
N GLN A 83 -12.55 10.60 -12.92
CA GLN A 83 -12.67 11.78 -12.04
C GLN A 83 -11.38 12.58 -11.75
N ASN A 84 -10.23 12.34 -12.39
CA ASN A 84 -8.97 13.02 -12.03
C ASN A 84 -8.66 12.96 -10.51
N ARG A 85 -9.24 11.99 -9.80
CA ARG A 85 -9.01 11.73 -8.39
C ARG A 85 -8.00 10.60 -8.36
N GLU A 86 -6.81 10.88 -7.86
CA GLU A 86 -5.88 9.84 -7.41
C GLU A 86 -6.52 9.13 -6.20
N GLU A 87 -7.42 8.19 -6.47
CA GLU A 87 -7.90 7.29 -5.44
C GLU A 87 -6.79 6.29 -5.11
N ASN A 88 -6.54 6.09 -3.82
CA ASN A 88 -5.51 5.17 -3.35
C ASN A 88 -6.06 3.73 -3.43
N ILE A 89 -6.00 3.15 -4.62
CA ILE A 89 -6.39 1.76 -4.89
C ILE A 89 -5.13 0.90 -4.88
N PHE A 90 -5.07 -0.09 -4.00
CA PHE A 90 -3.92 -0.97 -3.85
C PHE A 90 -4.33 -2.44 -3.99
N LEU A 91 -3.58 -3.18 -4.78
CA LEU A 91 -3.59 -4.64 -4.78
C LEU A 91 -2.49 -5.14 -3.85
N PHE A 92 -2.86 -5.76 -2.73
CA PHE A 92 -1.92 -6.31 -1.76
C PHE A 92 -1.51 -7.73 -2.18
N PRO A 93 -0.26 -7.94 -2.63
CA PRO A 93 0.14 -9.21 -3.19
C PRO A 93 0.35 -10.25 -2.10
N SER A 94 -0.03 -11.50 -2.36
CA SER A 94 0.35 -12.63 -1.51
C SER A 94 1.81 -13.00 -1.75
N PHE A 95 2.42 -13.68 -0.78
CA PHE A 95 3.73 -14.30 -1.01
C PHE A 95 3.61 -15.39 -2.08
N ASP A 96 4.66 -15.52 -2.89
CA ASP A 96 4.88 -16.55 -3.91
C ASP A 96 5.39 -17.87 -3.32
N VAL A 97 5.82 -17.85 -2.06
CA VAL A 97 6.25 -19.02 -1.29
C VAL A 97 5.17 -19.47 -0.30
N LEU A 98 5.12 -20.78 -0.03
CA LEU A 98 4.22 -21.31 0.98
C LEU A 98 4.77 -21.04 2.40
N PRO A 99 3.88 -20.95 3.42
CA PRO A 99 4.32 -20.91 4.79
C PRO A 99 5.23 -22.11 5.10
N TYR A 100 6.33 -21.85 5.83
CA TYR A 100 7.30 -22.86 6.27
C TYR A 100 8.20 -23.48 5.18
N GLU A 101 8.20 -22.92 3.97
CA GLU A 101 9.25 -23.21 3.00
C GLU A 101 10.53 -22.44 3.34
N ASP A 102 11.68 -23.09 3.19
CA ASP A 102 13.00 -22.49 3.41
C ASP A 102 13.50 -21.77 2.14
N ILE A 103 12.60 -20.96 1.56
CA ILE A 103 12.83 -20.18 0.36
C ILE A 103 12.32 -18.77 0.61
N SER A 104 13.12 -17.78 0.24
CA SER A 104 12.72 -16.37 0.31
C SER A 104 11.77 -16.02 -0.82
N SER A 105 10.74 -15.24 -0.49
CA SER A 105 9.83 -14.64 -1.47
C SER A 105 10.58 -13.68 -2.40
N ASP A 106 10.06 -13.49 -3.61
CA ASP A 106 10.55 -12.46 -4.53
C ASP A 106 10.69 -11.09 -3.83
N PRO A 107 11.88 -10.46 -3.84
CA PRO A 107 12.11 -9.14 -3.27
C PRO A 107 11.12 -8.07 -3.76
N GLN A 108 10.62 -8.19 -4.99
CA GLN A 108 9.61 -7.28 -5.55
C GLN A 108 8.26 -7.39 -4.81
N ILE A 109 7.82 -8.59 -4.44
CA ILE A 109 6.60 -8.82 -3.66
C ILE A 109 6.76 -8.19 -2.27
N ILE A 110 7.90 -8.44 -1.61
CA ILE A 110 8.22 -7.85 -0.31
C ILE A 110 8.18 -6.33 -0.39
N GLN A 111 8.81 -5.75 -1.41
CA GLN A 111 8.79 -4.32 -1.67
C GLN A 111 7.36 -3.79 -1.84
N GLN A 112 6.55 -4.39 -2.70
CA GLN A 112 5.18 -3.93 -2.96
C GLN A 112 4.37 -3.92 -1.66
N ARG A 113 4.50 -4.97 -0.83
CA ARG A 113 3.86 -5.04 0.48
C ARG A 113 4.32 -3.93 1.42
N VAL A 114 5.63 -3.71 1.54
CA VAL A 114 6.19 -2.65 2.39
C VAL A 114 5.73 -1.26 1.93
N ASN A 115 5.69 -1.00 0.63
CA ASN A 115 5.20 0.25 0.06
C ASN A 115 3.73 0.49 0.39
N ILE A 116 2.87 -0.51 0.19
CA ILE A 116 1.46 -0.41 0.54
C ILE A 116 1.31 -0.15 2.04
N LEU A 117 2.01 -0.90 2.91
CA LEU A 117 1.97 -0.69 4.36
C LEU A 117 2.46 0.70 4.77
N LYS A 118 3.49 1.25 4.12
CA LYS A 118 3.96 2.63 4.28
C LYS A 118 2.87 3.63 3.94
N HIS A 119 2.16 3.44 2.81
CA HIS A 119 1.02 4.29 2.44
C HIS A 119 -0.13 4.19 3.45
N LEU A 120 -0.50 2.97 3.87
CA LEU A 120 -1.53 2.76 4.89
C LEU A 120 -1.18 3.45 6.21
N SER A 121 0.09 3.38 6.61
CA SER A 121 0.62 3.97 7.85
C SER A 121 0.70 5.50 7.81
N ALA A 122 1.03 6.09 6.66
CA ALA A 122 1.11 7.54 6.46
C ALA A 122 -0.27 8.20 6.34
N ASN A 123 -1.27 7.47 5.81
CA ASN A 123 -2.57 8.04 5.50
C ASN A 123 -3.46 8.30 6.73
N ASP A 124 -3.01 7.94 7.94
CA ASP A 124 -3.56 8.48 9.20
C ASP A 124 -3.61 10.02 9.19
N GLN A 125 -2.71 10.67 8.45
CA GLN A 125 -2.59 12.13 8.40
C GLN A 125 -3.34 12.77 7.21
N ASN A 126 -3.49 12.07 6.08
CA ASN A 126 -3.95 12.66 4.81
C ASN A 126 -5.43 12.43 4.47
N LYS A 127 -6.21 11.71 5.30
CA LYS A 127 -7.68 11.50 5.17
C LYS A 127 -8.17 11.05 3.78
N LYS A 128 -7.29 10.64 2.85
CA LYS A 128 -7.68 10.11 1.55
C LYS A 128 -8.26 8.71 1.75
N ARG A 129 -9.34 8.38 1.08
CA ARG A 129 -9.93 7.03 1.10
C ARG A 129 -8.90 6.03 0.57
N ILE A 130 -8.83 4.84 1.17
CA ILE A 130 -8.05 3.71 0.65
C ILE A 130 -8.98 2.58 0.26
N ILE A 131 -8.72 1.98 -0.90
CA ILE A 131 -9.33 0.73 -1.33
C ILE A 131 -8.23 -0.31 -1.43
N LEU A 132 -8.17 -1.22 -0.45
CA LEU A 132 -7.21 -2.31 -0.40
C LEU A 132 -7.88 -3.59 -0.90
N ILE A 133 -7.31 -4.23 -1.90
CA ILE A 133 -7.81 -5.47 -2.48
C ILE A 133 -6.76 -6.54 -2.21
N ALA A 134 -7.18 -7.66 -1.63
CA ALA A 134 -6.29 -8.76 -1.29
C ALA A 134 -7.05 -10.08 -1.43
N ASP A 135 -6.33 -11.14 -1.79
CA ASP A 135 -6.86 -12.47 -1.56
C ASP A 135 -6.70 -12.85 -0.08
N ILE A 136 -7.41 -13.90 0.35
CA ILE A 136 -7.32 -14.36 1.73
C ILE A 136 -5.88 -14.73 2.12
N LYS A 137 -5.10 -15.32 1.20
CA LYS A 137 -3.73 -15.76 1.49
C LYS A 137 -2.80 -14.60 1.81
N ALA A 138 -2.93 -13.46 1.13
CA ALA A 138 -2.11 -12.28 1.39
C ALA A 138 -2.26 -11.69 2.80
N LEU A 139 -3.41 -11.96 3.45
CA LEU A 139 -3.79 -11.42 4.76
C LEU A 139 -3.49 -12.33 5.95
N LEU A 140 -3.20 -13.62 5.71
CA LEU A 140 -2.89 -14.59 6.77
C LEU A 140 -1.57 -14.32 7.52
N PRO A 141 -0.48 -13.90 6.86
CA PRO A 141 0.79 -13.65 7.55
C PRO A 141 0.65 -12.54 8.60
N LYS A 142 1.18 -12.78 9.81
CA LYS A 142 1.23 -11.76 10.86
C LYS A 142 2.18 -10.64 10.45
N LEU A 143 1.72 -9.41 10.62
CA LEU A 143 2.52 -8.21 10.38
C LEU A 143 2.95 -7.58 11.72
N ALA A 144 4.01 -6.78 11.67
CA ALA A 144 4.35 -5.91 12.78
C ALA A 144 3.18 -4.96 13.09
N SER A 145 3.02 -4.58 14.37
CA SER A 145 2.02 -3.58 14.72
C SER A 145 2.30 -2.26 13.99
N PRO A 146 1.27 -1.45 13.68
CA PRO A 146 1.47 -0.16 13.01
C PRO A 146 2.47 0.74 13.75
N GLN A 147 2.47 0.70 15.08
CA GLN A 147 3.41 1.44 15.93
C GLN A 147 4.86 0.96 15.75
N LYS A 148 5.08 -0.37 15.73
CA LYS A 148 6.42 -0.94 15.50
C LYS A 148 6.92 -0.61 14.10
N PHE A 149 6.05 -0.72 13.09
CA PHE A 149 6.37 -0.39 11.70
C PHE A 149 6.70 1.10 11.49
N LYS A 150 5.98 2.01 12.16
CA LYS A 150 6.32 3.45 12.12
C LYS A 150 7.69 3.74 12.71
N LYS A 151 8.07 3.05 13.79
CA LYS A 151 9.38 3.21 14.45
C LYS A 151 10.55 2.67 13.63
N THR A 152 10.32 1.75 12.69
CA THR A 152 11.35 1.25 11.79
C THR A 152 11.56 2.14 10.56
N SER A 153 10.71 3.15 10.36
CA SER A 153 10.81 4.09 9.24
C SER A 153 11.63 5.31 9.63
N TRP A 154 12.62 5.66 8.82
CA TRP A 154 13.49 6.82 9.05
C TRP A 154 13.20 7.90 8.01
N LYS A 155 13.17 9.15 8.45
CA LYS A 155 13.19 10.32 7.56
C LYS A 155 14.56 10.95 7.72
N LEU A 156 15.31 10.99 6.62
CA LEU A 156 16.62 11.61 6.56
C LEU A 156 16.48 12.93 5.81
N LYS A 157 17.14 13.97 6.32
CA LYS A 157 17.25 15.28 5.69
C LYS A 157 18.69 15.75 5.75
N VAL A 158 19.04 16.62 4.81
CA VAL A 158 20.28 17.40 4.90
C VAL A 158 20.26 18.18 6.22
N GLU A 159 21.42 18.30 6.86
CA GLU A 159 21.66 18.86 8.20
C GLU A 159 21.22 18.00 9.39
N ASP A 160 20.59 16.84 9.18
CA ASP A 160 20.30 15.93 10.30
C ASP A 160 21.60 15.37 10.91
N VAL A 161 21.60 15.20 12.23
CA VAL A 161 22.68 14.50 12.95
C VAL A 161 22.45 12.99 12.83
N LEU A 162 23.35 12.32 12.14
CA LEU A 162 23.34 10.89 11.88
C LEU A 162 24.70 10.28 12.24
N LYS A 163 24.76 9.58 13.37
CA LYS A 163 25.92 8.74 13.70
C LYS A 163 25.98 7.56 12.74
N LYS A 164 27.07 7.50 11.98
CA LYS A 164 27.27 6.50 10.95
C LYS A 164 27.12 5.07 11.48
N GLU A 165 27.81 4.72 12.55
CA GLU A 165 27.84 3.35 13.10
C GLU A 165 26.46 2.90 13.56
N ASP A 166 25.69 3.80 14.18
CA ASP A 166 24.33 3.55 14.61
C ASP A 166 23.41 3.29 13.41
N PHE A 167 23.54 4.09 12.34
CA PHE A 167 22.76 3.91 11.13
C PHE A 167 23.08 2.60 10.41
N LEU A 168 24.36 2.23 10.28
CA LEU A 168 24.76 0.96 9.67
C LEU A 168 24.22 -0.23 10.48
N LYS A 169 24.25 -0.14 11.82
CA LYS A 169 23.64 -1.17 12.68
C LYS A 169 22.15 -1.30 12.45
N ILE A 170 21.43 -0.19 12.30
CA ILE A 170 20.00 -0.19 11.99
C ILE A 170 19.73 -0.87 10.64
N LEU A 171 20.54 -0.60 9.62
CA LEU A 171 20.41 -1.25 8.31
C LEU A 171 20.57 -2.78 8.45
N LEU A 172 21.58 -3.23 9.18
CA LEU A 172 21.79 -4.66 9.45
C LEU A 172 20.63 -5.29 10.25
N ASP A 173 20.14 -4.60 11.29
CA ASP A 173 18.97 -5.04 12.08
C ASP A 173 17.69 -5.14 11.24
N GLN A 174 17.63 -4.42 10.11
CA GLN A 174 16.55 -4.48 9.12
C GLN A 174 16.83 -5.47 7.97
N ASN A 175 17.84 -6.32 8.11
CA ASN A 175 18.30 -7.31 7.11
C ASN A 175 18.79 -6.68 5.80
N TYR A 176 19.32 -5.46 5.83
CA TYR A 176 20.07 -4.97 4.68
C TYR A 176 21.41 -5.69 4.56
N ARG A 177 21.83 -5.98 3.32
CA ARG A 177 23.10 -6.66 3.02
C ARG A 177 24.20 -5.63 2.78
N SER A 178 25.34 -5.82 3.44
CA SER A 178 26.53 -5.02 3.16
C SER A 178 27.23 -5.55 1.92
N VAL A 179 27.40 -4.70 0.91
CA VAL A 179 27.97 -5.03 -0.39
C VAL A 179 29.01 -3.98 -0.80
N GLU A 180 29.86 -4.31 -1.77
CA GLU A 180 30.82 -3.34 -2.30
C GLU A 180 30.15 -2.31 -3.21
N ILE A 181 29.20 -2.74 -4.04
CA ILE A 181 28.45 -1.92 -4.99
C ILE A 181 26.97 -2.21 -4.76
N VAL A 182 26.18 -1.15 -4.57
CA VAL A 182 24.74 -1.25 -4.32
C VAL A 182 24.02 -1.36 -5.66
N GLU A 183 23.36 -2.49 -5.89
CA GLU A 183 22.61 -2.75 -7.13
C GLU A 183 21.13 -3.02 -6.84
N GLU A 184 20.85 -3.73 -5.74
CA GLU A 184 19.51 -4.17 -5.38
C GLU A 184 18.97 -3.47 -4.14
N LYS A 185 17.64 -3.46 -4.01
CA LYS A 185 16.95 -2.93 -2.82
C LYS A 185 17.25 -3.80 -1.62
N GLY A 186 17.48 -3.17 -0.48
CA GLY A 186 17.94 -3.89 0.72
C GLY A 186 19.46 -4.06 0.75
N GLU A 187 20.22 -3.37 -0.09
CA GLU A 187 21.68 -3.35 -0.03
C GLU A 187 22.21 -2.00 0.46
N PHE A 188 23.40 -2.03 1.05
CA PHE A 188 24.15 -0.83 1.38
C PHE A 188 25.66 -1.05 1.27
N SER A 189 26.38 0.02 1.01
CA SER A 189 27.83 0.09 1.10
C SER A 189 28.24 1.30 1.94
N SER A 190 29.43 1.27 2.52
CA SER A 190 29.97 2.43 3.21
C SER A 190 31.47 2.58 3.00
N ARG A 191 31.88 3.80 2.63
CA ARG A 191 33.28 4.14 2.32
C ARG A 191 33.57 5.54 2.85
N GLY A 192 34.46 5.64 3.85
CA GLY A 192 34.77 6.93 4.48
C GLY A 192 33.51 7.61 5.05
N GLY A 193 33.25 8.85 4.67
CA GLY A 193 32.04 9.59 5.05
C GLY A 193 30.80 9.29 4.20
N ILE A 194 30.86 8.34 3.27
CA ILE A 194 29.78 8.06 2.32
C ILE A 194 29.06 6.77 2.70
N ILE A 195 27.73 6.80 2.59
CA ILE A 195 26.85 5.64 2.74
C ILE A 195 25.94 5.58 1.52
N ASP A 196 26.13 4.56 0.69
CA ASP A 196 25.19 4.24 -0.40
C ASP A 196 24.25 3.17 0.11
N PHE A 197 22.94 3.34 -0.07
CA PHE A 197 21.97 2.30 0.29
C PHE A 197 20.75 2.39 -0.60
N PHE A 198 20.10 1.25 -0.82
CA PHE A 198 18.90 1.20 -1.65
C PHE A 198 17.68 0.86 -0.81
N PRO A 199 16.90 1.87 -0.37
CA PRO A 199 15.73 1.63 0.45
C PRO A 199 14.71 0.74 -0.26
N VAL A 200 14.16 -0.25 0.47
CA VAL A 200 13.05 -1.10 -0.02
C VAL A 200 11.80 -0.29 -0.39
N SER A 201 11.71 0.97 0.05
CA SER A 201 10.58 1.86 -0.28
C SER A 201 10.90 2.99 -1.25
N SER A 202 12.09 2.98 -1.85
CA SER A 202 12.52 3.96 -2.85
C SER A 202 12.53 3.36 -4.25
N GLU A 203 12.39 4.20 -5.26
CA GLU A 203 12.60 3.83 -6.66
C GLU A 203 14.09 3.81 -7.01
N ASN A 204 14.86 4.72 -6.45
CA ASN A 204 16.29 4.88 -6.70
C ASN A 204 17.11 4.63 -5.42
N PRO A 205 18.37 4.15 -5.55
CA PRO A 205 19.31 4.15 -4.44
C PRO A 205 19.57 5.59 -3.98
N LEU A 206 19.97 5.72 -2.72
CA LEU A 206 20.32 6.98 -2.09
C LEU A 206 21.78 6.94 -1.64
N ARG A 207 22.47 8.05 -1.85
CA ARG A 207 23.82 8.31 -1.34
C ARG A 207 23.75 9.40 -0.28
N LEU A 208 24.29 9.11 0.89
CA LEU A 208 24.48 10.05 1.99
C LEU A 208 25.96 10.43 2.07
N GLU A 209 26.26 11.71 2.03
CA GLU A 209 27.59 12.24 2.33
C GLU A 209 27.56 12.88 3.72
N LEU A 210 28.47 12.44 4.60
CA LEU A 210 28.56 12.89 5.98
C LEU A 210 29.80 13.76 6.21
N PHE A 211 29.62 14.87 6.92
CA PHE A 211 30.68 15.66 7.50
C PHE A 211 30.68 15.50 9.03
N GLY A 212 31.55 14.61 9.53
CA GLY A 212 31.46 14.14 10.91
C GLY A 212 30.17 13.34 11.13
N ASP A 213 29.31 13.80 12.04
CA ASP A 213 28.02 13.19 12.35
C ASP A 213 26.85 13.93 11.65
N GLN A 214 27.09 14.81 10.69
CA GLN A 214 26.05 15.61 10.02
C GLN A 214 25.88 15.19 8.56
N ILE A 215 24.63 15.05 8.11
CA ILE A 215 24.33 14.81 6.69
C ILE A 215 24.58 16.11 5.90
N GLU A 216 25.58 16.10 5.03
CA GLU A 216 25.92 17.21 4.16
C GLU A 216 25.11 17.18 2.86
N SER A 217 24.93 15.99 2.27
CA SER A 217 24.17 15.83 1.03
C SER A 217 23.42 14.50 0.98
N ILE A 218 22.31 14.50 0.24
CA ILE A 218 21.52 13.31 -0.11
C ILE A 218 21.27 13.37 -1.61
N THR A 219 21.72 12.35 -2.35
CA THR A 219 21.54 12.23 -3.81
C THR A 219 20.95 10.90 -4.20
#